data_AF-A0A2D8CB96-F1
#
_entry.id   AF-A0A2D8CB96-F1
#
_cell.length_a   1.000
_cell.length_b   1.000
_cell.length_c   1.000
_cell.angle_alpha   90.00
_cell.angle_beta   90.00
_cell.angle_gamma   90.00
#
_symmetry.space_group_name_H-M   'P 1'
#
loop_
_entity.id
_entity.type
_entity.pdbx_description
1 polymer ?
#
loop_
_entity_poly.entity_id
_entity_poly.type
_entity_poly.pdbx_seq_one_letter_code
_entity_poly.pdbx_strand_id
1 'polypeptide(L)'
;MPLPKIATPTYELVLPSSDRKIKYRPFLVKEEKILIIAMESEDQKQITNAIKSVINNCILTRGIKVDKLSTFDIEYLFLNIRGKSVGENVEVIVTCPDDNETEVSVVIPLDEIKIKKDPDHNRDIKLDDNLVMRMRYPSLSEFVKTNFDLDDEITVDQSFDLIISCIEQVYNEEESWNASDCTKKEMTEFLEQLSSKQFKEVEKFFDTMPKLSHTIKVTNPKTKVKNEVLLEGLSSFFE
;
A
#
# COMPACT_ATOMS: atom_id res chain seq x y z
N MET A 1 -30.83 4.33 -30.40
CA MET A 1 -29.44 4.42 -30.91
C MET A 1 -28.51 4.52 -29.71
N PRO A 2 -27.37 3.82 -29.69
CA PRO A 2 -26.41 3.95 -28.60
C PRO A 2 -25.83 5.37 -28.58
N LEU A 3 -25.63 5.91 -27.39
CA LEU A 3 -24.94 7.20 -27.19
C LEU A 3 -23.49 7.11 -27.71
N PRO A 4 -22.90 8.22 -28.20
CA PRO A 4 -21.52 8.24 -28.65
C PRO A 4 -20.55 7.93 -27.50
N LYS A 5 -19.48 7.19 -27.78
CA LYS A 5 -18.41 6.94 -26.82
C LYS A 5 -17.48 8.15 -26.76
N ILE A 6 -17.23 8.64 -25.55
CA ILE A 6 -16.27 9.72 -25.30
C ILE A 6 -14.86 9.13 -25.24
N ALA A 7 -13.93 9.69 -26.01
CA ALA A 7 -12.53 9.32 -25.94
C ALA A 7 -11.91 9.86 -24.64
N THR A 8 -11.10 9.03 -23.97
CA THR A 8 -10.40 9.42 -22.74
C THR A 8 -8.91 9.55 -22.99
N PRO A 9 -8.24 10.54 -22.39
CA PRO A 9 -6.79 10.65 -22.46
C PRO A 9 -6.13 9.43 -21.81
N THR A 10 -4.96 9.04 -22.33
CA THR A 10 -4.13 7.97 -21.78
C THR A 10 -2.87 8.56 -21.19
N TYR A 11 -2.52 8.12 -19.99
CA TYR A 11 -1.33 8.52 -19.26
C TYR A 11 -0.43 7.31 -19.00
N GLU A 12 0.84 7.56 -18.74
CA GLU A 12 1.82 6.54 -18.38
C GLU A 12 2.33 6.77 -16.96
N LEU A 13 2.53 5.68 -16.22
CA LEU A 13 3.11 5.65 -14.87
C LEU A 13 4.12 4.51 -14.80
N VAL A 14 5.14 4.65 -13.95
CA VAL A 14 6.08 3.56 -13.62
C VAL A 14 5.69 3.04 -12.24
N LEU A 15 5.53 1.71 -12.10
CA LEU A 15 5.27 1.12 -10.79
C LEU A 15 6.52 1.18 -9.90
N PRO A 16 6.43 1.75 -8.70
CA PRO A 16 7.54 1.85 -7.75
C PRO A 16 8.16 0.51 -7.32
N SER A 17 7.39 -0.58 -7.30
CA SER A 17 7.86 -1.91 -6.84
C SER A 17 8.68 -2.67 -7.87
N SER A 18 8.42 -2.44 -9.16
CA SER A 18 8.87 -3.30 -10.26
C SER A 18 9.44 -2.52 -11.44
N ASP A 19 9.43 -1.18 -11.36
CA ASP A 19 9.81 -0.25 -12.43
C ASP A 19 9.08 -0.51 -13.76
N ARG A 20 7.94 -1.19 -13.71
CA ARG A 20 7.15 -1.55 -14.88
C ARG A 20 6.30 -0.37 -15.32
N LYS A 21 6.39 -0.01 -16.61
CA LYS A 21 5.53 1.01 -17.23
C LYS A 21 4.10 0.52 -17.42
N ILE A 22 3.14 1.32 -17.00
CA ILE A 22 1.70 1.08 -17.10
C ILE A 22 1.03 2.26 -17.79
N LYS A 23 0.05 1.95 -18.65
CA LYS A 23 -0.87 2.91 -19.24
C LYS A 23 -2.18 2.87 -18.49
N TYR A 24 -2.72 4.04 -18.18
CA TYR A 24 -4.00 4.19 -17.49
C TYR A 24 -4.80 5.36 -18.07
N ARG A 25 -6.08 5.43 -17.72
CA ARG A 25 -6.97 6.57 -17.99
C ARG A 25 -7.53 7.16 -16.69
N PRO A 26 -7.98 8.41 -16.68
CA PRO A 26 -8.73 8.99 -15.57
C PRO A 26 -10.03 8.23 -15.26
N PHE A 27 -10.54 8.44 -14.06
CA PHE A 27 -11.88 8.07 -13.65
C PHE A 27 -12.91 8.74 -14.55
N LEU A 28 -13.95 7.98 -14.85
CA LEU A 28 -15.21 8.48 -15.36
C LEU A 28 -16.19 8.58 -14.21
N VAL A 29 -17.31 9.27 -14.44
CA VAL A 29 -18.41 9.42 -13.47
C VAL A 29 -18.85 8.08 -12.86
N LYS A 30 -18.76 6.98 -13.62
CA LYS A 30 -19.10 5.64 -13.12
C LYS A 30 -18.11 5.11 -12.08
N GLU A 31 -16.82 5.41 -12.21
CA GLU A 31 -15.81 5.00 -11.23
C GLU A 31 -15.91 5.86 -9.98
N GLU A 32 -16.12 7.17 -10.14
CA GLU A 32 -16.35 8.09 -9.02
C GLU A 32 -17.55 7.65 -8.17
N LYS A 33 -18.66 7.29 -8.82
CA LYS A 33 -19.85 6.77 -8.15
C LYS A 33 -19.58 5.51 -7.33
N ILE A 34 -18.71 4.60 -7.82
CA ILE A 34 -18.35 3.38 -7.08
C ILE A 34 -17.59 3.73 -5.80
N LEU A 35 -16.68 4.70 -5.87
CA LEU A 35 -15.90 5.14 -4.71
C LEU A 35 -16.79 5.82 -3.67
N ILE A 36 -17.65 6.76 -4.09
CA ILE A 36 -18.57 7.46 -3.17
C ILE A 36 -19.45 6.46 -2.41
N ILE A 37 -20.09 5.52 -3.10
CA ILE A 37 -20.95 4.51 -2.46
C ILE A 37 -20.16 3.63 -1.48
N ALA A 38 -18.90 3.31 -1.80
CA ALA A 38 -18.07 2.51 -0.92
C ALA A 38 -17.58 3.31 0.30
N MET A 39 -17.34 4.60 0.15
CA MET A 39 -16.99 5.48 1.29
C MET A 39 -18.20 5.71 2.20
N GLU A 40 -19.40 5.83 1.63
CA GLU A 40 -20.66 5.95 2.38
C GLU A 40 -21.00 4.70 3.21
N SER A 41 -20.45 3.53 2.88
CA SER A 41 -20.71 2.31 3.65
C SER A 41 -19.88 2.20 4.92
N GLU A 42 -18.84 3.05 5.08
CA GLU A 42 -17.87 3.02 6.20
C GLU A 42 -17.21 1.64 6.41
N ASP A 43 -17.36 0.71 5.45
CA ASP A 43 -16.82 -0.64 5.50
C ASP A 43 -15.52 -0.69 4.71
N GLN A 44 -14.40 -0.82 5.43
CA GLN A 44 -13.08 -0.79 4.84
C GLN A 44 -12.78 -1.91 3.84
N LYS A 45 -13.43 -3.08 3.98
CA LYS A 45 -13.33 -4.15 2.98
C LYS A 45 -14.03 -3.74 1.69
N GLN A 46 -15.18 -3.07 1.79
CA GLN A 46 -15.89 -2.52 0.63
C GLN A 46 -15.09 -1.40 -0.03
N ILE A 47 -14.52 -0.47 0.74
CA ILE A 47 -13.64 0.59 0.24
C ILE A 47 -12.44 -0.02 -0.51
N THR A 48 -11.78 -1.00 0.10
CA THR A 48 -10.65 -1.72 -0.50
C THR A 48 -11.01 -2.38 -1.83
N ASN A 49 -12.15 -3.08 -1.87
CA ASN A 49 -12.62 -3.75 -3.09
C ASN A 49 -13.03 -2.76 -4.17
N ALA A 50 -13.63 -1.63 -3.79
CA ALA A 50 -13.99 -0.54 -4.70
C ALA A 50 -12.74 0.08 -5.33
N ILE A 51 -11.71 0.38 -4.54
CA ILE A 51 -10.42 0.89 -5.01
C ILE A 51 -9.79 -0.08 -6.04
N LYS A 52 -9.72 -1.37 -5.70
CA LYS A 52 -9.19 -2.40 -6.62
C LYS A 52 -9.96 -2.46 -7.93
N SER A 53 -11.30 -2.45 -7.86
CA SER A 53 -12.18 -2.50 -9.02
C SER A 53 -11.99 -1.28 -9.91
N VAL A 54 -11.92 -0.09 -9.32
CA VAL A 54 -11.73 1.18 -10.02
C VAL A 54 -10.38 1.22 -10.71
N ILE A 55 -9.29 0.84 -10.02
CA ILE A 55 -7.95 0.77 -10.63
C ILE A 55 -7.95 -0.22 -11.79
N ASN A 56 -8.53 -1.41 -11.62
CA ASN A 56 -8.59 -2.43 -12.66
C ASN A 56 -9.35 -1.93 -13.91
N ASN A 57 -10.39 -1.12 -13.73
CA ASN A 57 -11.15 -0.50 -14.82
C ASN A 57 -10.40 0.63 -15.53
N CYS A 58 -9.42 1.24 -14.86
CA CYS A 58 -8.66 2.39 -15.35
C CYS A 58 -7.32 2.00 -15.99
N ILE A 59 -6.76 0.84 -15.65
CA ILE A 59 -5.54 0.31 -16.28
C ILE A 59 -5.85 -0.18 -17.70
N LEU A 60 -5.03 0.26 -18.65
CA LEU A 60 -5.09 -0.12 -20.06
C LEU A 60 -4.02 -1.15 -20.45
N THR A 61 -2.93 -1.22 -19.68
CA THR A 61 -1.86 -2.21 -19.89
C THR A 61 -2.34 -3.62 -19.56
N ARG A 62 -2.24 -4.55 -20.52
CA ARG A 62 -2.58 -5.96 -20.32
C ARG A 62 -1.56 -6.67 -19.43
N GLY A 63 -2.03 -7.67 -18.66
CA GLY A 63 -1.18 -8.51 -17.82
C GLY A 63 -0.74 -7.84 -16.51
N ILE A 64 -1.47 -6.81 -16.06
CA ILE A 64 -1.38 -6.30 -14.69
C ILE A 64 -2.51 -6.95 -13.88
N LYS A 65 -2.16 -7.66 -12.82
CA LYS A 65 -3.13 -8.24 -11.88
C LYS A 65 -3.16 -7.34 -10.65
N VAL A 66 -4.17 -6.48 -10.54
CA VAL A 66 -4.29 -5.48 -9.46
C VAL A 66 -4.26 -6.16 -8.08
N ASP A 67 -4.86 -7.35 -7.93
CA ASP A 67 -4.83 -8.10 -6.67
C ASP A 67 -3.45 -8.57 -6.22
N LYS A 68 -2.46 -8.60 -7.12
CA LYS A 68 -1.08 -8.98 -6.82
C LYS A 68 -0.14 -7.78 -6.69
N LEU A 69 -0.64 -6.57 -6.91
CA LEU A 69 0.18 -5.38 -6.73
C LEU A 69 0.41 -5.15 -5.24
N SER A 70 1.60 -4.64 -4.92
CA SER A 70 1.94 -4.24 -3.57
C SER A 70 0.98 -3.15 -3.08
N THR A 71 0.78 -3.04 -1.76
CA THR A 71 -0.05 -1.99 -1.17
C THR A 71 0.34 -0.62 -1.72
N PHE A 72 1.60 -0.20 -1.57
CA PHE A 72 2.05 1.13 -2.02
C PHE A 72 1.93 1.36 -3.54
N ASP A 73 2.02 0.32 -4.39
CA ASP A 73 1.73 0.48 -5.83
C ASP A 73 0.26 0.79 -6.08
N ILE A 74 -0.64 0.13 -5.34
CA ILE A 74 -2.09 0.39 -5.42
C ILE A 74 -2.38 1.81 -4.97
N GLU A 75 -1.80 2.25 -3.86
CA GLU A 75 -1.99 3.63 -3.36
C GLU A 75 -1.46 4.66 -4.35
N TYR A 76 -0.26 4.42 -4.89
CA TYR A 76 0.36 5.29 -5.87
C TYR A 76 -0.44 5.35 -7.18
N LEU A 77 -0.91 4.22 -7.69
CA LEU A 77 -1.81 4.17 -8.85
C LEU A 77 -3.10 4.93 -8.58
N PHE A 78 -3.73 4.68 -7.44
CA PHE A 78 -4.98 5.32 -7.07
C PHE A 78 -4.86 6.84 -7.05
N LEU A 79 -3.84 7.37 -6.36
CA LEU A 79 -3.59 8.81 -6.31
C LEU A 79 -3.33 9.42 -7.69
N ASN A 80 -2.50 8.77 -8.51
CA ASN A 80 -2.18 9.29 -9.84
C ASN A 80 -3.37 9.24 -10.80
N ILE A 81 -4.25 8.24 -10.67
CA ILE A 81 -5.49 8.19 -11.46
C ILE A 81 -6.45 9.26 -10.96
N ARG A 82 -6.71 9.34 -9.65
CA ARG A 82 -7.63 10.32 -9.04
C ARG A 82 -7.18 11.75 -9.34
N GLY A 83 -5.89 12.03 -9.23
CA GLY A 83 -5.32 13.36 -9.48
C GLY A 83 -5.56 13.88 -10.89
N LYS A 84 -5.52 13.00 -11.89
CA LYS A 84 -5.86 13.34 -13.28
C LYS A 84 -7.35 13.38 -13.58
N SER A 85 -8.19 13.08 -12.59
CA SER A 85 -9.65 12.95 -12.74
C SER A 85 -10.42 14.08 -12.06
N VAL A 86 -10.10 14.36 -10.80
CA VAL A 86 -10.90 15.24 -9.93
C VAL A 86 -10.13 16.53 -9.57
N GLY A 87 -8.80 16.49 -9.59
CA GLY A 87 -7.95 17.65 -9.30
C GLY A 87 -6.60 17.22 -8.71
N GLU A 88 -5.59 18.07 -8.85
CA GLU A 88 -4.21 17.74 -8.43
C GLU A 88 -3.96 17.98 -6.92
N ASN A 89 -4.99 18.37 -6.17
CA ASN A 89 -4.91 18.62 -4.74
C ASN A 89 -5.91 17.73 -3.99
N VAL A 90 -5.55 17.36 -2.76
CA VAL A 90 -6.42 16.67 -1.81
C VAL A 90 -6.53 17.53 -0.56
N GLU A 91 -7.76 17.73 -0.08
CA GLU A 91 -8.04 18.38 1.19
C GLU A 91 -8.15 17.30 2.26
N VAL A 92 -7.34 17.42 3.32
CA VAL A 92 -7.36 16.51 4.48
C VAL A 92 -7.67 17.31 5.74
N ILE A 93 -8.47 16.72 6.62
CA ILE A 93 -8.77 17.30 7.94
C ILE A 93 -7.87 16.59 8.95
N VAL A 94 -7.05 17.37 9.66
CA VAL A 94 -6.09 16.82 10.61
C VAL A 94 -6.34 17.38 12.01
N THR A 95 -6.52 16.47 12.97
CA THR A 95 -6.62 16.80 14.39
C THR A 95 -5.23 17.13 14.94
N CYS A 96 -5.12 18.29 15.60
CA CYS A 96 -3.86 18.75 16.15
C CYS A 96 -3.43 17.87 17.34
N PRO A 97 -2.22 17.28 17.33
CA PRO A 97 -1.79 16.32 18.36
C PRO A 97 -1.52 16.95 19.73
N ASP A 98 -1.46 18.28 19.83
CA ASP A 98 -1.19 18.98 21.08
C ASP A 98 -2.43 19.08 22.00
N ASP A 99 -3.64 19.09 21.43
CA ASP A 99 -4.90 19.08 22.19
C ASP A 99 -5.83 17.91 21.85
N ASN A 100 -5.55 17.15 20.78
CA ASN A 100 -6.37 16.05 20.26
C ASN A 100 -7.84 16.40 20.01
N GLU A 101 -8.15 17.69 19.84
CA GLU A 101 -9.52 18.19 19.66
C GLU A 101 -9.63 19.17 18.49
N THR A 102 -8.59 19.95 18.20
CA THR A 102 -8.68 21.01 17.20
C THR A 102 -8.33 20.49 15.82
N GLU A 103 -9.33 20.48 14.93
CA GLU A 103 -9.16 20.09 13.53
C GLU A 103 -8.72 21.27 12.66
N VAL A 104 -7.81 20.98 11.72
CA VAL A 104 -7.32 21.93 10.72
C VAL A 104 -7.40 21.29 9.34
N SER A 105 -8.10 21.95 8.41
CA SER A 105 -8.09 21.56 7.00
C SER A 105 -6.79 22.01 6.33
N VAL A 106 -6.15 21.09 5.61
CA VAL A 106 -4.91 21.31 4.85
C VAL A 106 -5.09 20.79 3.44
N VAL A 107 -4.71 21.61 2.47
CA VAL A 107 -4.70 21.23 1.06
C VAL A 107 -3.29 20.76 0.69
N ILE A 108 -3.18 19.51 0.26
CA ILE A 108 -1.93 18.85 -0.11
C ILE A 108 -1.91 18.61 -1.62
N PRO A 109 -0.90 19.12 -2.35
CA PRO A 109 -0.67 18.75 -3.74
C PRO A 109 -0.31 17.26 -3.87
N LEU A 110 -0.99 16.55 -4.76
CA LEU A 110 -0.80 15.11 -4.97
C LEU A 110 0.61 14.76 -5.46
N ASP A 111 1.29 15.69 -6.13
CA ASP A 111 2.67 15.51 -6.59
C ASP A 111 3.72 15.59 -5.46
N GLU A 112 3.36 16.17 -4.32
CA GLU A 112 4.16 16.16 -3.09
C GLU A 112 4.02 14.86 -2.29
N ILE A 113 2.97 14.07 -2.55
CA ILE A 113 2.78 12.75 -1.96
C ILE A 113 3.56 11.74 -2.78
N LYS A 114 4.69 11.27 -2.21
CA LYS A 114 5.61 10.35 -2.88
C LYS A 114 5.83 9.12 -2.05
N ILE A 115 6.23 8.05 -2.74
CA ILE A 115 6.73 6.88 -2.04
C ILE A 115 8.12 7.19 -1.50
N LYS A 116 8.25 7.11 -0.19
CA LYS A 116 9.54 7.15 0.49
C LYS A 116 10.09 5.73 0.54
N LYS A 117 11.29 5.57 -0.02
CA LYS A 117 12.07 4.33 0.05
C LYS A 117 13.15 4.54 1.10
N ASP A 118 13.22 3.65 2.09
CA ASP A 118 14.33 3.65 3.02
C ASP A 118 15.60 3.14 2.31
N PRO A 119 16.75 3.81 2.42
CA PRO A 119 17.99 3.37 1.76
C PRO A 119 18.48 2.01 2.26
N ASP A 120 18.13 1.60 3.48
CA ASP A 120 18.49 0.31 4.05
C ASP A 120 17.49 -0.80 3.69
N HIS A 121 16.43 -0.49 2.93
CA HIS A 121 15.44 -1.47 2.52
C HIS A 121 15.99 -2.43 1.48
N ASN A 122 15.89 -3.73 1.76
CA ASN A 122 16.26 -4.78 0.83
C ASN A 122 15.25 -5.93 0.87
N ARG A 123 14.88 -6.45 -0.30
CA ARG A 123 14.01 -7.62 -0.44
C ARG A 123 14.73 -8.93 -0.17
N ASP A 124 16.06 -8.93 -0.34
CA ASP A 124 16.89 -10.12 -0.12
C ASP A 124 17.49 -10.07 1.28
N ILE A 125 16.96 -10.92 2.16
CA ILE A 125 17.37 -11.06 3.55
C ILE A 125 18.39 -12.19 3.64
N LYS A 126 19.63 -11.86 3.99
CA LYS A 126 20.68 -12.85 4.23
C LYS A 126 20.42 -13.51 5.58
N LEU A 127 20.09 -14.80 5.57
CA LEU A 127 19.87 -15.57 6.79
C LEU A 127 21.21 -16.05 7.35
N ASP A 128 22.11 -16.50 6.49
CA ASP A 128 23.49 -16.85 6.82
C ASP A 128 24.42 -16.57 5.61
N ASP A 129 25.62 -17.15 5.61
CA ASP A 129 26.61 -16.95 4.54
C ASP A 129 26.18 -17.56 3.19
N ASN A 130 25.30 -18.57 3.22
CA ASN A 130 24.92 -19.35 2.04
C ASN A 130 23.43 -19.20 1.69
N LEU A 131 22.57 -18.86 2.64
CA LEU A 131 21.12 -18.87 2.50
C LEU A 131 20.52 -17.46 2.48
N VAL A 132 19.75 -17.18 1.44
CA VAL A 132 19.05 -15.91 1.25
C VAL A 132 17.56 -16.17 1.14
N MET A 133 16.78 -15.41 1.88
CA MET A 133 15.33 -15.36 1.78
C MET A 133 14.92 -14.10 1.04
N ARG A 134 14.27 -14.25 -0.11
CA ARG A 134 13.70 -13.14 -0.88
C ARG A 134 12.25 -12.94 -0.50
N MET A 135 11.93 -11.71 -0.15
CA MET A 135 10.58 -11.26 0.17
C MET A 135 9.91 -10.59 -1.02
N ARG A 136 8.60 -10.78 -1.12
CA ARG A 136 7.69 -9.94 -1.89
C ARG A 136 6.95 -8.99 -0.94
N TYR A 137 6.42 -7.91 -1.49
CA TYR A 137 5.56 -7.02 -0.75
C TYR A 137 4.15 -7.60 -0.58
N PRO A 138 3.49 -7.34 0.56
CA PRO A 138 2.11 -7.71 0.74
C PRO A 138 1.21 -6.95 -0.25
N SER A 139 0.19 -7.64 -0.75
CA SER A 139 -0.91 -7.02 -1.49
C SER A 139 -1.86 -6.28 -0.54
N LEU A 140 -2.66 -5.36 -1.07
CA LEU A 140 -3.67 -4.65 -0.28
C LEU A 140 -4.64 -5.61 0.44
N SER A 141 -4.99 -6.74 -0.19
CA SER A 141 -5.84 -7.77 0.45
C SER A 141 -5.16 -8.47 1.62
N GLU A 142 -3.87 -8.73 1.52
CA GLU A 142 -3.10 -9.36 2.60
C GLU A 142 -2.92 -8.37 3.75
N PHE A 143 -2.63 -7.12 3.42
CA PHE A 143 -2.55 -6.04 4.39
C PHE A 143 -3.86 -5.83 5.15
N VAL A 144 -5.01 -5.80 4.46
CA VAL A 144 -6.31 -5.57 5.10
C VAL A 144 -6.74 -6.74 6.00
N LYS A 145 -6.49 -7.98 5.57
CA LYS A 145 -6.75 -9.17 6.40
C LYS A 145 -5.94 -9.20 7.69
N THR A 146 -4.74 -8.64 7.68
CA THR A 146 -3.89 -8.63 8.88
C THR A 146 -4.20 -7.45 9.80
N ASN A 147 -4.59 -6.29 9.25
CA ASN A 147 -4.78 -5.07 10.05
C ASN A 147 -6.23 -4.80 10.50
N PHE A 148 -7.25 -5.34 9.82
CA PHE A 148 -8.64 -4.88 10.02
C PHE A 148 -9.67 -6.00 10.22
N ASP A 149 -9.25 -7.27 10.22
CA ASP A 149 -10.21 -8.37 10.36
C ASP A 149 -10.64 -8.64 11.81
N LEU A 150 -10.08 -7.99 12.86
CA LEU A 150 -10.47 -8.24 14.25
C LEU A 150 -10.26 -7.01 15.17
N ASP A 151 -11.23 -6.78 16.06
CA ASP A 151 -11.17 -5.91 17.25
C ASP A 151 -10.13 -6.38 18.31
N ASP A 152 -9.18 -7.24 17.95
CA ASP A 152 -8.19 -7.84 18.85
C ASP A 152 -6.76 -7.55 18.37
N GLU A 153 -5.84 -7.41 19.34
CA GLU A 153 -4.40 -7.26 19.11
C GLU A 153 -3.89 -8.27 18.06
N ILE A 154 -3.05 -7.80 17.13
CA ILE A 154 -2.38 -8.64 16.13
C ILE A 154 -1.69 -9.80 16.88
N THR A 155 -2.17 -11.02 16.66
CA THR A 155 -1.60 -12.18 17.33
C THR A 155 -0.25 -12.53 16.69
N VAL A 156 0.60 -13.21 17.46
CA VAL A 156 1.88 -13.72 16.94
C VAL A 156 1.64 -14.59 15.70
N ASP A 157 0.61 -15.43 15.71
CA ASP A 157 0.26 -16.31 14.58
C ASP A 157 -0.10 -15.52 13.31
N GLN A 158 -0.80 -14.39 13.43
CA GLN A 158 -1.13 -13.53 12.29
C GLN A 158 0.09 -12.84 11.70
N SER A 159 1.03 -12.42 12.55
CA SER A 159 2.32 -11.87 12.10
C SER A 159 3.12 -12.91 11.33
N PHE A 160 3.15 -14.16 11.82
CA PHE A 160 3.80 -15.28 11.12
C PHE A 160 3.14 -15.57 9.77
N ASP A 161 1.80 -15.59 9.73
CA ASP A 161 1.06 -15.80 8.49
C ASP A 161 1.33 -14.70 7.45
N LEU A 162 1.44 -13.44 7.88
CA LEU A 162 1.80 -12.33 7.00
C LEU A 162 3.23 -12.51 6.46
N ILE A 163 4.19 -12.82 7.33
CA ILE A 163 5.58 -13.06 6.95
C ILE A 163 5.66 -14.18 5.90
N ILE A 164 5.06 -15.34 6.19
CA ILE A 164 5.04 -16.51 5.31
C ILE A 164 4.41 -16.15 3.96
N SER A 165 3.30 -15.41 3.97
CA SER A 165 2.66 -14.98 2.73
C SER A 165 3.61 -14.12 1.88
N CYS A 166 4.48 -13.34 2.52
CA CYS A 166 5.44 -12.45 1.86
C CYS A 166 6.74 -13.14 1.45
N ILE A 167 6.98 -14.41 1.78
CA ILE A 167 8.14 -15.15 1.26
C ILE A 167 7.89 -15.43 -0.21
N GLU A 168 8.83 -15.02 -1.07
CA GLU A 168 8.78 -15.30 -2.52
C GLU A 168 9.57 -16.57 -2.84
N GLN A 169 10.82 -16.62 -2.38
CA GLN A 169 11.71 -17.75 -2.55
C GLN A 169 12.78 -17.76 -1.45
N VAL A 170 13.25 -18.94 -1.12
CA VAL A 170 14.49 -19.15 -0.35
C VAL A 170 15.49 -19.77 -1.31
N TYR A 171 16.75 -19.33 -1.30
CA TYR A 171 17.74 -19.84 -2.23
C TYR A 171 19.16 -19.74 -1.67
N ASN A 172 20.04 -20.58 -2.20
CA ASN A 172 21.49 -20.55 -1.99
C ASN A 172 22.20 -20.63 -3.36
N GLU A 173 23.50 -20.91 -3.39
CA GLU A 173 24.27 -21.00 -4.65
C GLU A 173 23.87 -22.20 -5.53
N GLU A 174 23.35 -23.28 -4.94
CA GLU A 174 23.10 -24.56 -5.62
C GLU A 174 21.60 -24.82 -5.85
N GLU A 175 20.74 -24.37 -4.94
CA GLU A 175 19.34 -24.72 -4.85
C GLU A 175 18.46 -23.48 -4.64
N SER A 176 17.23 -23.55 -5.17
CA SER A 176 16.23 -22.49 -5.04
C SER A 176 14.85 -23.11 -4.81
N TRP A 177 14.19 -22.66 -3.75
CA TRP A 177 12.86 -23.10 -3.33
C TRP A 177 11.88 -21.94 -3.45
N ASN A 178 10.95 -22.01 -4.40
CA ASN A 178 9.88 -21.02 -4.49
C ASN A 178 8.83 -21.30 -3.43
N ALA A 179 8.34 -20.25 -2.77
CA ALA A 179 7.27 -20.39 -1.79
C ALA A 179 5.97 -20.96 -2.40
N SER A 180 5.76 -20.80 -3.72
CA SER A 180 4.62 -21.38 -4.43
C SER A 180 4.65 -22.91 -4.51
N ASP A 181 5.83 -23.51 -4.38
CA ASP A 181 6.05 -24.94 -4.54
C ASP A 181 6.06 -25.66 -3.18
N CYS A 182 6.00 -24.90 -2.08
CA CYS A 182 5.99 -25.39 -0.72
C CYS A 182 4.62 -25.24 -0.07
N THR A 183 4.34 -26.10 0.91
CA THR A 183 3.13 -25.99 1.73
C THR A 183 3.30 -24.91 2.79
N LYS A 184 2.18 -24.36 3.27
CA LYS A 184 2.17 -23.41 4.38
C LYS A 184 2.89 -23.99 5.61
N LYS A 185 2.71 -25.29 5.88
CA LYS A 185 3.34 -25.98 7.01
C LYS A 185 4.86 -26.01 6.90
N GLU A 186 5.40 -26.36 5.73
CA GLU A 186 6.86 -26.35 5.49
C GLU A 186 7.45 -24.94 5.66
N MET A 187 6.74 -23.91 5.20
CA MET A 187 7.17 -22.52 5.37
C MET A 187 7.10 -22.05 6.83
N THR A 188 6.08 -22.47 7.59
CA THR A 188 6.00 -22.22 9.03
C THR A 188 7.17 -22.87 9.77
N GLU A 189 7.42 -24.16 9.51
CA GLU A 189 8.53 -24.89 10.12
C GLU A 189 9.88 -24.26 9.79
N PHE A 190 10.06 -23.74 8.57
CA PHE A 190 11.26 -22.99 8.19
C PHE A 190 11.40 -21.67 8.97
N LEU A 191 10.32 -20.90 9.08
CA LEU A 191 10.33 -19.62 9.79
C LEU A 191 10.61 -19.79 11.30
N GLU A 192 10.10 -20.86 11.92
CA GLU A 192 10.35 -21.20 13.32
C GLU A 192 11.81 -21.60 13.62
N GLN A 193 12.57 -22.03 12.59
CA GLN A 193 13.99 -22.36 12.74
C GLN A 193 14.90 -21.12 12.77
N LEU A 194 14.37 -19.94 12.42
CA LEU A 194 15.17 -18.71 12.41
C LEU A 194 15.58 -18.31 13.84
N SER A 195 16.84 -17.93 13.98
CA SER A 195 17.34 -17.28 15.18
C SER A 195 16.70 -15.90 15.37
N SER A 196 16.68 -15.39 16.61
CA SER A 196 16.18 -14.04 16.89
C SER A 196 16.89 -12.94 16.10
N LYS A 197 18.15 -13.16 15.69
CA LYS A 197 18.88 -12.21 14.84
C LYS A 197 18.33 -12.22 13.41
N GLN A 198 18.10 -13.39 12.83
CA GLN A 198 17.53 -13.52 11.49
C GLN A 198 16.10 -12.98 11.45
N PHE A 199 15.30 -13.28 12.49
CA PHE A 199 13.94 -12.78 12.59
C PHE A 199 13.88 -11.24 12.63
N LYS A 200 14.83 -10.57 13.31
CA LYS A 200 14.93 -9.11 13.29
C LYS A 200 15.21 -8.52 11.90
N GLU A 201 15.94 -9.24 11.05
CA GLU A 201 16.13 -8.79 9.66
C GLU A 201 14.82 -8.90 8.85
N VAL A 202 13.97 -9.87 9.19
CA VAL A 202 12.60 -9.97 8.65
C VAL A 202 11.73 -8.81 9.14
N GLU A 203 11.76 -8.49 10.44
CA GLU A 203 11.06 -7.31 10.97
C GLU A 203 11.55 -6.02 10.28
N LYS A 204 12.87 -5.86 10.12
CA LYS A 204 13.47 -4.73 9.40
C LYS A 204 12.93 -4.60 7.98
N PHE A 205 12.69 -5.70 7.27
CA PHE A 205 12.06 -5.66 5.93
C PHE A 205 10.70 -4.97 5.99
N PHE A 206 9.84 -5.30 6.97
CA PHE A 206 8.53 -4.69 7.13
C PHE A 206 8.60 -3.22 7.56
N ASP A 207 9.52 -2.89 8.48
CA ASP A 207 9.69 -1.52 8.99
C ASP A 207 10.18 -0.56 7.90
N THR A 208 11.07 -1.04 7.03
CA THR A 208 11.71 -0.24 5.97
C THR A 208 10.94 -0.30 4.64
N MET A 209 9.79 -0.97 4.59
CA MET A 209 9.00 -1.08 3.36
C MET A 209 8.72 0.30 2.76
N PRO A 210 8.75 0.42 1.42
CA PRO A 210 8.30 1.64 0.76
C PRO A 210 6.86 1.97 1.15
N LYS A 211 6.65 3.19 1.61
CA LYS A 211 5.32 3.71 1.98
C LYS A 211 5.06 5.01 1.27
N LEU A 212 3.79 5.21 0.93
CA LEU A 212 3.29 6.49 0.47
C LEU A 212 3.12 7.40 1.69
N SER A 213 3.93 8.46 1.80
CA SER A 213 3.82 9.36 2.94
C SER A 213 4.13 10.82 2.63
N HIS A 214 3.50 11.71 3.37
CA HIS A 214 3.71 13.15 3.29
C HIS A 214 3.64 13.75 4.71
N THR A 215 4.54 14.69 5.00
CA THR A 215 4.60 15.31 6.34
C THR A 215 4.12 16.74 6.24
N ILE A 216 2.99 17.03 6.86
CA ILE A 216 2.42 18.37 6.91
C ILE A 216 2.85 19.09 8.19
N LYS A 217 2.98 20.41 8.10
CA LYS A 217 3.21 21.27 9.26
C LYS A 217 1.95 22.08 9.52
N VAL A 218 1.27 21.81 10.63
CA VAL A 218 0.03 22.49 11.02
C VAL A 218 0.28 23.35 12.24
N THR A 219 -0.35 24.53 12.29
CA THR A 219 -0.32 25.38 13.49
C THR A 219 -1.70 25.35 14.12
N ASN A 220 -1.78 24.86 15.35
CA ASN A 220 -3.05 24.80 16.06
C ASN A 220 -3.58 26.24 16.27
N PRO A 221 -4.78 26.58 15.77
CA PRO A 221 -5.32 27.93 15.87
C PRO A 221 -5.64 28.35 17.31
N LYS A 222 -5.90 27.41 18.23
CA LYS A 222 -6.20 27.67 19.64
C LYS A 222 -4.93 27.81 20.47
N THR A 223 -4.03 26.84 20.43
CA THR A 223 -2.83 26.81 21.29
C THR A 223 -1.63 27.55 20.69
N LYS A 224 -1.67 27.84 19.37
CA LYS A 224 -0.58 28.42 18.57
C LYS A 224 0.67 27.54 18.47
N VAL A 225 0.59 26.28 18.89
CA VAL A 225 1.68 25.32 18.78
C VAL A 225 1.80 24.84 17.32
N LYS A 226 3.05 24.71 16.85
CA LYS A 226 3.36 24.11 15.54
C LYS A 226 3.54 22.60 15.73
N ASN A 227 2.77 21.82 14.99
CA ASN A 227 2.83 20.38 14.97
C ASN A 227 3.29 19.89 13.59
N GLU A 228 4.01 18.77 13.56
CA GLU A 228 4.28 18.03 12.34
C GLU A 228 3.45 16.74 12.38
N VAL A 229 2.65 16.52 11.35
CA VAL A 229 1.81 15.33 11.24
C VAL A 229 2.25 14.54 10.01
N LEU A 230 2.55 13.27 10.22
CA LEU A 230 2.89 12.33 9.18
C LEU A 230 1.61 11.65 8.69
N LEU A 231 1.28 11.84 7.42
CA LEU A 231 0.19 11.14 6.76
C LEU A 231 0.78 9.95 6.00
N GLU A 232 0.27 8.75 6.28
CA GLU A 232 0.73 7.51 5.66
C GLU A 232 -0.45 6.66 5.17
N GLY A 233 -0.31 6.12 3.96
CA GLY A 233 -1.31 5.23 3.37
C GLY A 233 -2.60 5.93 2.95
N LEU A 234 -3.48 5.20 2.26
CA LEU A 234 -4.68 5.77 1.62
C LEU A 234 -5.70 6.36 2.59
N SER A 235 -5.91 5.78 3.78
CA SER A 235 -6.90 6.29 4.74
C SER A 235 -6.58 7.72 5.16
N SER A 236 -5.30 8.03 5.44
CA SER A 236 -4.87 9.37 5.84
C SER A 236 -5.03 10.46 4.78
N PHE A 237 -5.28 10.10 3.51
CA PHE A 237 -5.52 11.07 2.44
C PHE A 237 -7.00 11.19 2.04
N PHE A 238 -7.88 10.33 2.56
CA PHE A 238 -9.27 10.24 2.10
C PHE A 238 -10.33 10.14 3.19
N GLU A 239 -9.92 10.13 4.46
CA GLU A 239 -10.77 10.45 5.62
C GLU A 239 -10.97 11.96 5.79
#